data_AF-A0A5C7PRW6-F1
#
_entry.id   AF-A0A5C7PRW6-F1
#
_cell.length_a   1.000
_cell.length_b   1.000
_cell.length_c   1.000
_cell.angle_alpha   90.00
_cell.angle_beta   90.00
_cell.angle_gamma   90.00
#
_symmetry.space_group_name_H-M   'P 1'
#
loop_
_entity.id
_entity.type
_entity.pdbx_description
1 polymer ?
#
loop_
_entity_poly.entity_id
_entity_poly.type
_entity_poly.pdbx_seq_one_letter_code
_entity_poly.pdbx_strand_id
1 'polypeptide(L)'
;MKKLISILCALMWTNVALAQSFPKPPDVPDYVPVTVTYQPRPGTNQLGDGSNAKGGTPPAYASQPADIPATTTTGWVVNTSISGNFCDLPPSGGTCAEAKARFVAETSHISADDPIRNYCQPGMSHLHQFFGNRTTNACSTFASLRNNANAFKGASTFGGGIVNGTAYWFPCPIKTNPFSNGKNYCVKSDYQIIYYTENPYNGYVKLNRIPRSLRYVTGHRMDAPGSTGYVDFDAEIAAANAQSGTGGRYYRVGRGTGWIGWGCESTGESGKRYLGKKDGSAGGFTTPCPSSSRIYAEIIAPQCWDGVNLWSPGGYKHFRHAIGDNDTGAQDICPNGWYRIPQLILKIFFTHQGEADYKTWRLSSDDTAEVACGGCTIENGESFHTDWFGAWDDAIFMAWQDNCLGVNATPHECNYSVISATQRLITDSAAPDGSRTPQQVNLTNAYGTTLAANMWEIPSSYNGPKTLHSRGP
;
A
#
# COMPACT_ATOMS: atom_id res chain seq x y z
N MET A 1 -30.07 -52.28 -41.01
CA MET A 1 -28.65 -52.71 -40.99
C MET A 1 -27.76 -51.52 -41.31
N LYS A 2 -26.88 -51.11 -40.36
CA LYS A 2 -25.61 -50.34 -40.55
C LYS A 2 -25.76 -48.90 -41.11
N LYS A 3 -25.25 -47.81 -40.53
CA LYS A 3 -24.21 -47.58 -39.50
C LYS A 3 -24.36 -46.14 -38.95
N LEU A 4 -24.14 -45.98 -37.64
CA LEU A 4 -23.77 -44.73 -36.98
C LEU A 4 -22.45 -44.18 -37.56
N ILE A 5 -22.35 -42.86 -37.73
CA ILE A 5 -21.09 -42.12 -37.60
C ILE A 5 -21.37 -40.89 -36.75
N SER A 6 -20.98 -40.97 -35.49
CA SER A 6 -20.89 -39.86 -34.54
C SER A 6 -19.60 -39.09 -34.84
N ILE A 7 -19.70 -37.81 -35.21
CA ILE A 7 -18.56 -36.90 -35.24
C ILE A 7 -18.49 -36.23 -33.86
N LEU A 8 -17.66 -36.80 -32.97
CA LEU A 8 -17.14 -36.07 -31.82
C LEU A 8 -16.18 -35.00 -32.37
N CYS A 9 -16.66 -33.76 -32.49
CA CYS A 9 -15.78 -32.61 -32.59
C CYS A 9 -15.30 -32.30 -31.17
N ALA A 10 -14.24 -33.00 -30.74
CA ALA A 10 -13.49 -32.61 -29.55
C ALA A 10 -12.81 -31.27 -29.86
N LEU A 11 -13.48 -30.18 -29.48
CA LEU A 11 -12.87 -28.85 -29.36
C LEU A 11 -11.78 -28.96 -28.29
N MET A 12 -10.57 -29.32 -28.72
CA MET A 12 -9.35 -29.09 -27.96
C MET A 12 -9.18 -27.57 -27.85
N TRP A 13 -9.76 -26.98 -26.81
CA TRP A 13 -9.35 -25.67 -26.33
C TRP A 13 -7.95 -25.86 -25.79
N THR A 14 -6.96 -25.65 -26.63
CA THR A 14 -5.62 -25.35 -26.15
C THR A 14 -5.76 -24.13 -25.24
N ASN A 15 -5.55 -24.33 -23.94
CA ASN A 15 -5.39 -23.26 -22.97
C ASN A 15 -4.13 -22.47 -23.37
N VAL A 16 -4.26 -21.59 -24.36
CA VAL A 16 -3.32 -20.51 -24.57
C VAL A 16 -3.58 -19.56 -23.42
N ALA A 17 -2.83 -19.76 -22.34
CA ALA A 17 -2.78 -18.79 -21.26
C ALA A 17 -2.22 -17.50 -21.88
N LEU A 18 -3.12 -16.57 -22.21
CA LEU A 18 -2.75 -15.25 -22.72
C LEU A 18 -1.88 -14.59 -21.64
N ALA A 19 -0.65 -14.23 -21.99
CA ALA A 19 0.21 -13.43 -21.14
C ALA A 19 -0.55 -12.17 -20.68
N GLN A 20 -0.53 -11.87 -19.38
CA GLN A 20 -1.24 -10.71 -18.83
C GLN A 20 -0.74 -9.42 -19.47
N SER A 21 -1.61 -8.69 -20.15
CA SER A 21 -1.33 -7.31 -20.53
C SER A 21 -1.70 -6.40 -19.35
N PHE A 22 -0.76 -5.60 -18.88
CA PHE A 22 -1.04 -4.50 -17.95
C PHE A 22 -1.15 -3.22 -18.77
N PRO A 23 -2.36 -2.74 -19.13
CA PRO A 23 -2.49 -1.54 -19.95
C PRO A 23 -1.81 -0.37 -19.24
N LYS A 24 -0.97 0.36 -19.96
CA LYS A 24 -0.31 1.54 -19.41
C LYS A 24 -1.34 2.65 -19.23
N PRO A 25 -1.41 3.30 -18.05
CA PRO A 25 -2.16 4.54 -17.91
C PRO A 25 -1.65 5.65 -18.85
N PRO A 26 -2.52 6.53 -19.37
CA PRO A 26 -2.12 7.58 -20.31
C PRO A 26 -1.35 8.73 -19.66
N ASP A 27 -1.42 8.84 -18.33
CA ASP A 27 -0.84 9.93 -17.54
C ASP A 27 0.56 9.60 -16.99
N VAL A 28 1.20 8.54 -17.48
CA VAL A 28 2.58 8.16 -17.18
C VAL A 28 3.39 7.88 -18.45
N PRO A 29 4.71 8.15 -18.43
CA PRO A 29 5.62 7.72 -19.49
C PRO A 29 5.62 6.19 -19.66
N ASP A 30 6.16 5.73 -20.79
CA ASP A 30 6.40 4.30 -20.99
C ASP A 30 7.37 3.77 -19.94
N TYR A 31 7.10 2.56 -19.47
CA TYR A 31 7.95 1.92 -18.48
C TYR A 31 9.33 1.63 -19.07
N VAL A 32 10.36 2.11 -18.38
CA VAL A 32 11.77 1.87 -18.73
C VAL A 32 12.33 0.83 -17.76
N PRO A 33 12.70 -0.38 -18.21
CA PRO A 33 13.33 -1.37 -17.33
C PRO A 33 14.63 -0.81 -16.72
N VAL A 34 14.72 -0.86 -15.39
CA VAL A 34 15.93 -0.47 -14.65
C VAL A 34 16.57 -1.73 -14.06
N THR A 35 17.80 -2.01 -14.45
CA THR A 35 18.57 -3.15 -13.94
C THR A 35 18.92 -2.91 -12.47
N VAL A 36 18.61 -3.88 -11.61
CA VAL A 36 19.04 -3.87 -10.22
C VAL A 36 20.50 -4.29 -10.15
N THR A 37 21.35 -3.45 -9.57
CA THR A 37 22.78 -3.74 -9.40
C THR A 37 23.23 -3.47 -7.96
N TYR A 38 24.30 -4.16 -7.56
CA TYR A 38 24.94 -4.04 -6.25
C TYR A 38 26.45 -3.97 -6.46
N GLN A 39 27.16 -3.23 -5.61
CA GLN A 39 28.60 -2.96 -5.77
C GLN A 39 29.48 -4.12 -5.26
N PRO A 40 30.56 -4.50 -5.97
CA PRO A 40 31.54 -5.46 -5.47
C PRO A 40 32.44 -4.82 -4.39
N ARG A 41 33.36 -5.63 -3.83
CA ARG A 41 34.47 -5.14 -3.00
C ARG A 41 35.66 -4.69 -3.87
N PRO A 42 36.38 -3.60 -3.50
CA PRO A 42 35.98 -2.56 -2.56
C PRO A 42 34.97 -1.60 -3.22
N GLY A 43 33.93 -1.19 -2.50
CA GLY A 43 32.92 -0.25 -3.02
C GLY A 43 31.69 -0.23 -2.14
N THR A 44 30.85 0.81 -2.25
CA THR A 44 29.58 0.94 -1.52
C THR A 44 28.49 1.32 -2.49
N ASN A 45 27.26 0.83 -2.27
CA ASN A 45 26.14 1.24 -3.11
C ASN A 45 25.96 2.76 -3.03
N GLN A 46 25.90 3.38 -4.19
CA GLN A 46 25.60 4.80 -4.32
C GLN A 46 24.08 4.97 -4.43
N LEU A 47 23.53 5.91 -3.65
CA LEU A 47 22.14 6.34 -3.83
C LEU A 47 22.05 7.24 -5.05
N GLY A 48 21.05 6.97 -5.90
CA GLY A 48 20.82 7.69 -7.15
C GLY A 48 22.08 7.92 -7.97
N ASP A 49 22.23 9.10 -8.57
CA ASP A 49 23.42 9.49 -9.32
C ASP A 49 24.55 10.07 -8.44
N GLY A 50 24.30 10.25 -7.13
CA GLY A 50 25.22 10.86 -6.15
C GLY A 50 25.72 12.27 -6.47
N SER A 51 25.01 13.02 -7.31
CA SER A 51 25.31 14.43 -7.61
C SER A 51 25.10 15.37 -6.42
N ASN A 52 24.39 14.92 -5.38
CA ASN A 52 24.21 15.66 -4.13
C ASN A 52 24.08 14.71 -2.92
N ALA A 53 23.97 15.27 -1.72
CA ALA A 53 23.85 14.51 -0.47
C ALA A 53 22.62 13.58 -0.39
N LYS A 54 21.60 13.81 -1.22
CA LYS A 54 20.35 13.03 -1.34
C LYS A 54 20.42 11.94 -2.41
N GLY A 55 21.58 11.73 -3.02
CA GLY A 55 21.72 10.83 -4.15
C GLY A 55 21.30 11.43 -5.50
N GLY A 56 21.05 12.74 -5.57
CA GLY A 56 20.79 13.44 -6.83
C GLY A 56 19.39 13.98 -6.98
N THR A 57 18.98 14.20 -8.24
CA THR A 57 17.62 14.57 -8.61
C THR A 57 17.06 13.47 -9.51
N PRO A 58 16.08 12.67 -9.04
CA PRO A 58 15.44 11.63 -9.83
C PRO A 58 14.99 12.14 -11.21
N PRO A 59 15.37 11.47 -12.32
CA PRO A 59 14.95 11.84 -13.67
C PRO A 59 13.43 11.99 -13.83
N ALA A 60 12.65 11.16 -13.14
CA ALA A 60 11.19 11.18 -13.25
C ALA A 60 10.54 12.47 -12.71
N TYR A 61 11.25 13.31 -11.95
CA TYR A 61 10.73 14.63 -11.58
C TYR A 61 10.49 15.55 -12.79
N ALA A 62 11.18 15.30 -13.91
CA ALA A 62 10.96 16.03 -15.16
C ALA A 62 9.76 15.50 -15.97
N SER A 63 9.29 14.27 -15.68
CA SER A 63 8.22 13.60 -16.43
C SER A 63 6.92 13.41 -15.62
N GLN A 64 6.89 13.91 -14.40
CA GLN A 64 5.67 13.94 -13.59
C GLN A 64 4.57 14.82 -14.24
N PRO A 65 3.28 14.49 -14.05
CA PRO A 65 2.20 15.31 -14.56
C PRO A 65 2.21 16.71 -13.94
N ALA A 66 1.60 17.66 -14.67
CA ALA A 66 1.41 19.03 -14.20
C ALA A 66 0.64 19.07 -12.87
N ASP A 67 0.88 20.11 -12.07
CA ASP A 67 0.16 20.26 -10.81
C ASP A 67 -1.32 20.52 -11.08
N ILE A 68 -2.16 20.00 -10.19
CA ILE A 68 -3.56 20.39 -10.09
C ILE A 68 -3.80 20.77 -8.62
N PRO A 69 -3.58 22.05 -8.28
CA PRO A 69 -3.72 22.55 -6.92
C PRO A 69 -5.15 22.36 -6.40
N ALA A 70 -5.29 22.28 -5.09
CA ALA A 70 -6.56 22.41 -4.41
C ALA A 70 -7.20 23.78 -4.76
N THR A 71 -8.49 23.81 -5.09
CA THR A 71 -9.18 25.08 -5.40
C THR A 71 -9.24 26.03 -4.20
N THR A 72 -9.13 25.51 -2.99
CA THR A 72 -8.97 26.29 -1.76
C THR A 72 -8.35 25.44 -0.65
N THR A 73 -7.53 26.06 0.19
CA THR A 73 -7.01 25.49 1.44
C THR A 73 -7.74 26.04 2.67
N THR A 74 -8.54 27.10 2.49
CA THR A 74 -9.27 27.75 3.58
C THR A 74 -10.22 26.78 4.24
N GLY A 75 -10.02 26.56 5.54
CA GLY A 75 -10.83 25.66 6.34
C GLY A 75 -10.64 24.17 6.00
N TRP A 76 -9.59 23.82 5.26
CA TRP A 76 -9.03 22.47 5.17
C TRP A 76 -7.67 22.38 5.85
N VAL A 77 -6.98 23.51 5.93
CA VAL A 77 -5.74 23.73 6.67
C VAL A 77 -5.98 24.86 7.67
N VAL A 78 -5.58 24.66 8.92
CA VAL A 78 -5.63 25.71 9.94
C VAL A 78 -4.22 26.13 10.31
N ASN A 79 -4.06 27.45 10.46
CA ASN A 79 -2.83 28.06 10.93
C ASN A 79 -2.89 28.19 12.46
N THR A 80 -2.62 27.10 13.16
CA THR A 80 -2.53 27.09 14.63
C THR A 80 -1.09 26.85 15.02
N SER A 81 -0.53 27.66 15.93
CA SER A 81 0.75 27.34 16.56
C SER A 81 0.61 26.04 17.34
N ILE A 82 1.27 24.97 16.89
CA ILE A 82 1.14 23.65 17.51
C ILE A 82 2.27 23.51 18.54
N SER A 83 2.06 24.04 19.75
CA SER A 83 3.01 23.86 20.85
C SER A 83 3.00 22.41 21.34
N GLY A 84 4.16 21.76 21.40
CA GLY A 84 4.37 20.47 22.11
C GLY A 84 4.28 19.18 21.29
N ASN A 85 3.89 19.26 20.01
CA ASN A 85 3.79 18.09 19.10
C ASN A 85 4.79 18.14 17.94
N PHE A 86 5.80 18.98 18.04
CA PHE A 86 6.83 19.24 17.03
C PHE A 86 8.17 19.23 17.77
N CYS A 87 8.80 18.06 17.83
CA CYS A 87 10.04 17.83 18.55
C CYS A 87 11.12 17.40 17.55
N ASP A 88 12.32 17.92 17.74
CA ASP A 88 13.47 17.63 16.89
C ASP A 88 13.95 16.19 17.08
N LEU A 89 14.64 15.64 16.07
CA LEU A 89 15.29 14.34 16.15
C LEU A 89 16.76 14.49 16.60
N PRO A 90 17.32 13.52 17.34
CA PRO A 90 18.76 13.47 17.59
C PRO A 90 19.54 13.42 16.26
N PRO A 91 20.67 14.16 16.10
CA PRO A 91 21.52 14.79 17.12
C PRO A 91 21.20 16.26 17.43
N SER A 92 20.08 16.81 16.94
CA SER A 92 19.73 18.24 17.05
C SER A 92 19.28 18.69 18.45
N GLY A 93 19.36 17.82 19.46
CA GLY A 93 18.97 18.11 20.85
C GLY A 93 17.51 17.83 21.21
N GLY A 94 16.69 17.28 20.29
CA GLY A 94 15.31 16.89 20.57
C GLY A 94 15.12 15.47 21.08
N THR A 95 13.90 15.15 21.52
CA THR A 95 13.55 13.92 22.27
C THR A 95 12.80 12.86 21.46
N CYS A 96 12.50 13.11 20.18
CA CYS A 96 11.62 12.24 19.41
C CYS A 96 12.37 11.18 18.61
N ALA A 97 11.74 10.02 18.48
CA ALA A 97 12.39 8.81 17.99
C ALA A 97 12.21 8.59 16.47
N GLU A 98 11.30 9.32 15.81
CA GLU A 98 10.86 9.02 14.45
C GLU A 98 10.51 10.28 13.63
N ALA A 99 11.05 10.37 12.40
CA ALA A 99 10.61 11.33 11.39
C ALA A 99 9.35 10.78 10.72
N LYS A 100 8.17 11.32 11.03
CA LYS A 100 6.91 10.78 10.50
C LYS A 100 5.84 11.82 10.30
N ALA A 101 4.98 11.59 9.31
CA ALA A 101 3.69 12.21 9.15
C ALA A 101 2.59 11.14 9.22
N ARG A 102 1.59 11.35 10.08
CA ARG A 102 0.49 10.42 10.29
C ARG A 102 -0.84 11.00 9.82
N PHE A 103 -1.54 10.23 8.99
CA PHE A 103 -2.88 10.53 8.52
C PHE A 103 -3.81 9.35 8.79
N VAL A 104 -5.09 9.62 9.00
CA VAL A 104 -6.09 8.57 9.21
C VAL A 104 -7.24 8.80 8.24
N ALA A 105 -7.83 7.70 7.80
CA ALA A 105 -8.93 7.65 6.85
C ALA A 105 -10.01 6.69 7.33
N GLU A 106 -11.22 6.91 6.82
CA GLU A 106 -12.29 5.91 6.82
C GLU A 106 -12.35 5.18 5.48
N THR A 107 -13.02 4.04 5.45
CA THR A 107 -13.35 3.35 4.20
C THR A 107 -14.39 4.13 3.38
N SER A 108 -14.28 4.04 2.05
CA SER A 108 -15.19 4.70 1.11
C SER A 108 -16.21 3.75 0.53
N HIS A 109 -15.76 2.76 -0.24
CA HIS A 109 -16.60 1.90 -1.06
C HIS A 109 -15.86 0.60 -1.42
N ILE A 110 -16.55 -0.32 -2.09
CA ILE A 110 -15.96 -1.54 -2.65
C ILE A 110 -16.13 -1.58 -4.17
N SER A 111 -15.11 -2.08 -4.89
CA SER A 111 -15.16 -2.33 -6.34
C SER A 111 -14.10 -3.36 -6.76
N ALA A 112 -14.26 -4.00 -7.92
CA ALA A 112 -13.24 -4.88 -8.54
C ALA A 112 -12.36 -4.11 -9.54
N ASP A 113 -11.94 -2.93 -9.11
CA ASP A 113 -11.17 -2.00 -9.94
C ASP A 113 -9.73 -1.94 -9.45
N ASP A 114 -8.78 -1.77 -10.38
CA ASP A 114 -7.37 -1.52 -10.06
C ASP A 114 -6.76 -0.63 -11.15
N PRO A 115 -6.64 0.69 -10.94
CA PRO A 115 -6.04 1.61 -11.91
C PRO A 115 -4.51 1.49 -12.02
N ILE A 116 -3.85 0.63 -11.23
CA ILE A 116 -2.41 0.38 -11.32
C ILE A 116 -2.15 -0.86 -12.19
N ARG A 117 -2.73 -2.02 -11.87
CA ARG A 117 -2.52 -3.24 -12.67
C ARG A 117 -3.42 -3.28 -13.90
N ASN A 118 -4.72 -3.08 -13.72
CA ASN A 118 -5.74 -3.33 -14.74
C ASN A 118 -6.36 -2.00 -15.20
N TYR A 119 -5.49 -1.08 -15.62
CA TYR A 119 -5.90 0.27 -15.98
C TYR A 119 -7.04 0.25 -17.03
N CYS A 120 -8.11 0.94 -16.67
CA CYS A 120 -9.37 1.07 -17.41
C CYS A 120 -9.97 -0.26 -17.87
N GLN A 121 -9.83 -1.29 -17.05
CA GLN A 121 -10.47 -2.59 -17.19
C GLN A 121 -11.36 -2.88 -15.97
N PRO A 122 -12.56 -2.27 -15.88
CA PRO A 122 -13.44 -2.44 -14.72
C PRO A 122 -13.82 -3.90 -14.48
N GLY A 123 -13.81 -4.32 -13.22
CA GLY A 123 -14.18 -5.68 -12.83
C GLY A 123 -13.12 -6.76 -13.08
N MET A 124 -11.95 -6.41 -13.62
CA MET A 124 -10.88 -7.36 -13.93
C MET A 124 -9.94 -7.65 -12.75
N SER A 125 -10.19 -7.07 -11.57
CA SER A 125 -9.44 -7.31 -10.33
C SER A 125 -10.27 -8.10 -9.32
N HIS A 126 -9.62 -8.63 -8.27
CA HIS A 126 -10.37 -9.08 -7.09
C HIS A 126 -10.95 -7.87 -6.32
N LEU A 127 -11.66 -8.14 -5.23
CA LEU A 127 -12.54 -7.14 -4.63
C LEU A 127 -11.70 -6.25 -3.74
N HIS A 128 -11.83 -4.95 -3.91
CA HIS A 128 -11.11 -4.01 -3.11
C HIS A 128 -12.05 -3.25 -2.18
N GLN A 129 -11.56 -2.93 -0.98
CA GLN A 129 -12.05 -1.77 -0.22
C GLN A 129 -11.18 -0.58 -0.56
N PHE A 130 -11.82 0.52 -0.96
CA PHE A 130 -11.16 1.78 -1.27
C PHE A 130 -11.26 2.75 -0.09
N PHE A 131 -10.20 3.53 0.12
CA PHE A 131 -10.19 4.66 1.04
C PHE A 131 -9.33 5.81 0.47
N GLY A 132 -9.37 6.96 1.12
CA GLY A 132 -8.87 8.20 0.55
C GLY A 132 -9.83 8.74 -0.49
N ASN A 133 -9.38 8.85 -1.74
CA ASN A 133 -10.23 9.37 -2.81
C ASN A 133 -11.45 8.49 -3.08
N ARG A 134 -12.64 9.04 -2.83
CA ARG A 134 -13.92 8.34 -2.91
C ARG A 134 -14.36 7.98 -4.33
N THR A 135 -13.71 8.58 -5.33
CA THR A 135 -14.07 8.39 -6.76
C THR A 135 -13.16 7.42 -7.50
N THR A 136 -12.19 6.83 -6.79
CA THR A 136 -11.24 5.90 -7.38
C THR A 136 -11.97 4.77 -8.10
N ASN A 137 -11.60 4.52 -9.34
CA ASN A 137 -12.12 3.42 -10.17
C ASN A 137 -11.03 2.95 -11.14
N ALA A 138 -11.35 1.97 -11.99
CA ALA A 138 -10.36 1.34 -12.87
C ALA A 138 -9.67 2.31 -13.84
N CYS A 139 -10.32 3.40 -14.25
CA CYS A 139 -9.77 4.36 -15.21
C CYS A 139 -9.13 5.60 -14.54
N SER A 140 -8.97 5.60 -13.22
CA SER A 140 -8.39 6.74 -12.49
C SER A 140 -7.01 7.14 -13.02
N THR A 141 -6.80 8.44 -13.15
CA THR A 141 -5.51 9.10 -13.44
C THR A 141 -5.20 10.09 -12.33
N PHE A 142 -3.97 10.60 -12.25
CA PHE A 142 -3.60 11.69 -11.35
C PHE A 142 -4.55 12.89 -11.54
N ALA A 143 -4.83 13.21 -12.80
CA ALA A 143 -5.72 14.31 -13.13
C ALA A 143 -7.16 14.06 -12.64
N SER A 144 -7.72 12.87 -12.85
CA SER A 144 -9.07 12.57 -12.36
C SER A 144 -9.12 12.57 -10.84
N LEU A 145 -8.12 12.02 -10.15
CA LEU A 145 -8.08 12.00 -8.68
C LEU A 145 -8.01 13.42 -8.10
N ARG A 146 -7.13 14.29 -8.63
CA ARG A 146 -7.02 15.69 -8.19
C ARG A 146 -8.25 16.52 -8.55
N ASN A 147 -8.75 16.40 -9.78
CA ASN A 147 -9.96 17.10 -10.20
C ASN A 147 -11.17 16.65 -9.38
N ASN A 148 -11.31 15.36 -9.05
CA ASN A 148 -12.39 14.89 -8.20
C ASN A 148 -12.25 15.36 -6.76
N ALA A 149 -11.02 15.40 -6.22
CA ALA A 149 -10.77 16.01 -4.92
C ALA A 149 -11.26 17.48 -4.89
N ASN A 150 -11.11 18.20 -6.01
CA ASN A 150 -11.63 19.56 -6.21
C ASN A 150 -13.13 19.63 -6.52
N ALA A 151 -13.69 18.63 -7.20
CA ALA A 151 -15.02 18.67 -7.79
C ALA A 151 -16.13 18.64 -6.76
N PHE A 152 -15.94 17.91 -5.65
CA PHE A 152 -16.91 17.94 -4.56
C PHE A 152 -16.30 17.74 -3.20
N LYS A 153 -16.94 18.39 -2.24
CA LYS A 153 -16.56 18.45 -0.84
C LYS A 153 -16.86 17.10 -0.20
N GLY A 154 -15.86 16.47 0.41
CA GLY A 154 -15.92 15.08 0.87
C GLY A 154 -15.42 14.03 -0.13
N ALA A 155 -14.81 14.44 -1.25
CA ALA A 155 -14.17 13.53 -2.21
C ALA A 155 -12.99 12.72 -1.65
N SER A 156 -12.52 13.01 -0.44
CA SER A 156 -11.52 12.22 0.29
C SER A 156 -12.03 11.80 1.66
N THR A 157 -11.67 10.59 2.10
CA THR A 157 -11.97 10.08 3.45
C THR A 157 -10.93 10.51 4.50
N PHE A 158 -9.88 11.24 4.11
CA PHE A 158 -8.87 11.76 5.02
C PHE A 158 -9.25 13.10 5.67
N GLY A 159 -8.62 13.37 6.82
CA GLY A 159 -8.38 14.73 7.28
C GLY A 159 -7.75 15.61 6.19
N GLY A 160 -8.18 16.87 6.07
CA GLY A 160 -7.74 17.79 5.01
C GLY A 160 -8.49 17.69 3.68
N GLY A 161 -9.29 16.64 3.45
CA GLY A 161 -10.21 16.56 2.30
C GLY A 161 -9.56 16.85 0.94
N ILE A 162 -9.93 17.98 0.32
CA ILE A 162 -9.50 18.41 -1.02
C ILE A 162 -7.98 18.40 -1.23
N VAL A 163 -7.20 18.63 -0.18
CA VAL A 163 -5.73 18.68 -0.26
C VAL A 163 -5.09 17.27 -0.26
N ASN A 164 -5.84 16.24 0.12
CA ASN A 164 -5.39 14.85 0.08
C ASN A 164 -6.29 14.01 -0.84
N GLY A 165 -6.03 14.09 -2.14
CA GLY A 165 -6.74 13.31 -3.16
C GLY A 165 -6.16 11.92 -3.41
N THR A 166 -5.22 11.46 -2.57
CA THR A 166 -4.54 10.16 -2.73
C THR A 166 -5.53 9.01 -2.58
N ALA A 167 -5.40 8.03 -3.46
CA ALA A 167 -6.22 6.82 -3.44
C ALA A 167 -5.45 5.64 -2.88
N TYR A 168 -6.17 4.80 -2.13
CA TYR A 168 -5.65 3.58 -1.56
C TYR A 168 -6.69 2.49 -1.65
N TRP A 169 -6.25 1.25 -1.80
CA TRP A 169 -7.14 0.11 -1.72
C TRP A 169 -6.43 -1.15 -1.22
N PHE A 170 -7.21 -2.12 -0.76
CA PHE A 170 -6.74 -3.40 -0.25
C PHE A 170 -7.79 -4.50 -0.48
N PRO A 171 -7.42 -5.78 -0.50
CA PRO A 171 -8.36 -6.88 -0.68
C PRO A 171 -9.45 -6.88 0.39
N CYS A 172 -10.71 -7.01 -0.03
CA CYS A 172 -11.83 -7.20 0.88
C CYS A 172 -11.67 -8.47 1.73
N PRO A 173 -11.72 -8.40 3.08
CA PRO A 173 -11.96 -9.59 3.91
C PRO A 173 -13.42 -10.01 3.73
N ILE A 174 -13.64 -11.25 3.32
CA ILE A 174 -14.93 -11.81 2.95
C ILE A 174 -15.41 -12.77 4.03
N LYS A 175 -16.65 -12.58 4.45
CA LYS A 175 -17.45 -13.58 5.16
C LYS A 175 -18.43 -14.24 4.20
N THR A 176 -18.40 -15.55 4.14
CA THR A 176 -19.32 -16.35 3.33
C THR A 176 -20.65 -16.53 4.05
N ASN A 177 -21.75 -16.09 3.45
CA ASN A 177 -23.11 -16.24 3.98
C ASN A 177 -23.30 -16.01 5.51
N PRO A 178 -22.76 -14.92 6.09
CA PRO A 178 -22.77 -14.70 7.54
C PRO A 178 -24.16 -14.52 8.15
N PHE A 179 -25.19 -14.28 7.33
CA PHE A 179 -26.58 -14.02 7.78
C PHE A 179 -27.58 -15.04 7.25
N SER A 180 -27.12 -16.20 6.77
CA SER A 180 -27.98 -17.28 6.26
C SER A 180 -28.96 -16.82 5.16
N ASN A 181 -28.59 -15.81 4.38
CA ASN A 181 -29.40 -15.21 3.32
C ASN A 181 -28.86 -15.52 1.91
N GLY A 182 -27.87 -16.39 1.81
CA GLY A 182 -27.23 -16.80 0.55
C GLY A 182 -26.25 -15.78 -0.02
N LYS A 183 -25.89 -14.72 0.72
CA LYS A 183 -25.05 -13.62 0.22
C LYS A 183 -23.72 -13.52 0.95
N ASN A 184 -22.66 -13.17 0.24
CA ASN A 184 -21.35 -12.91 0.83
C ASN A 184 -21.21 -11.45 1.21
N TYR A 185 -20.36 -11.16 2.20
CA TYR A 185 -20.16 -9.80 2.70
C TYR A 185 -18.68 -9.50 2.84
N CYS A 186 -18.28 -8.29 2.44
CA CYS A 186 -16.97 -7.76 2.73
C CYS A 186 -17.00 -7.02 4.08
N VAL A 187 -16.14 -7.45 5.00
CA VAL A 187 -16.01 -6.87 6.35
C VAL A 187 -15.49 -5.45 6.21
N LYS A 188 -16.28 -4.50 6.68
CA LYS A 188 -15.93 -3.09 6.61
C LYS A 188 -14.84 -2.78 7.62
N SER A 189 -13.75 -2.19 7.16
CA SER A 189 -12.70 -1.67 8.07
C SER A 189 -13.22 -0.48 8.87
N ASP A 190 -12.86 -0.41 10.15
CA ASP A 190 -13.26 0.67 11.05
C ASP A 190 -12.58 1.99 10.67
N TYR A 191 -11.25 1.95 10.49
CA TYR A 191 -10.41 3.06 10.05
C TYR A 191 -9.04 2.56 9.58
N GLN A 192 -8.30 3.43 8.89
CA GLN A 192 -6.93 3.18 8.43
C GLN A 192 -5.99 4.23 9.00
N ILE A 193 -4.81 3.82 9.43
CA ILE A 193 -3.72 4.74 9.77
C ILE A 193 -2.61 4.59 8.73
N ILE A 194 -2.23 5.72 8.16
CA ILE A 194 -1.19 5.85 7.15
C ILE A 194 -0.06 6.64 7.80
N TYR A 195 1.13 6.07 7.79
CA TYR A 195 2.35 6.74 8.16
C TYR A 195 3.21 6.91 6.92
N TYR A 196 3.74 8.10 6.73
CA TYR A 196 4.92 8.32 5.92
C TYR A 196 6.06 8.52 6.90
N THR A 197 7.11 7.70 6.79
CA THR A 197 8.19 7.68 7.77
C THR A 197 9.55 7.63 7.10
N GLU A 198 10.56 8.07 7.84
CA GLU A 198 11.96 7.87 7.53
C GLU A 198 12.68 7.44 8.82
N ASN A 199 13.64 6.52 8.71
CA ASN A 199 14.47 6.13 9.84
C ASN A 199 15.53 7.23 10.11
N PRO A 200 15.37 8.03 11.19
CA PRO A 200 16.24 9.20 11.37
C PRO A 200 17.70 8.83 11.68
N TYR A 201 17.94 7.61 12.16
CA TYR A 201 19.27 7.11 12.49
C TYR A 201 20.11 6.76 11.24
N ASN A 202 19.48 6.61 10.06
CA ASN A 202 20.15 6.27 8.80
C ASN A 202 20.29 7.46 7.83
N GLY A 203 20.27 8.68 8.36
CA GLY A 203 20.61 9.91 7.65
C GLY A 203 19.48 10.43 6.75
N TYR A 204 18.52 11.13 7.34
CA TYR A 204 17.44 11.87 6.64
C TYR A 204 17.95 12.79 5.51
N VAL A 205 19.21 13.24 5.60
CA VAL A 205 19.90 13.99 4.53
C VAL A 205 19.98 13.24 3.19
N LYS A 206 19.64 11.94 3.16
CA LYS A 206 19.66 11.07 1.98
C LYS A 206 18.28 10.82 1.35
N LEU A 207 17.24 11.51 1.79
CA LEU A 207 15.84 11.28 1.40
C LEU A 207 15.40 12.14 0.20
N ASN A 208 14.73 11.52 -0.77
CA ASN A 208 14.07 12.21 -1.89
C ASN A 208 12.56 12.33 -1.63
N ARG A 209 11.92 13.36 -2.20
CA ARG A 209 10.46 13.49 -2.14
C ARG A 209 9.79 12.36 -2.92
N ILE A 210 8.59 11.99 -2.50
CA ILE A 210 7.68 11.22 -3.33
C ILE A 210 7.19 12.14 -4.46
N PRO A 211 7.39 11.80 -5.75
CA PRO A 211 6.87 12.58 -6.86
C PRO A 211 5.35 12.46 -7.01
N ARG A 212 4.76 13.43 -7.71
CA ARG A 212 3.35 13.38 -8.09
C ARG A 212 3.07 12.15 -8.96
N SER A 213 1.87 11.60 -8.82
CA SER A 213 1.39 10.46 -9.61
C SER A 213 2.15 9.14 -9.43
N LEU A 214 3.16 9.07 -8.55
CA LEU A 214 3.76 7.79 -8.23
C LEU A 214 2.67 6.83 -7.75
N ARG A 215 2.74 5.58 -8.22
CA ARG A 215 1.75 4.57 -7.87
C ARG A 215 2.35 3.18 -7.90
N TYR A 216 2.10 2.41 -6.85
CA TYR A 216 2.68 1.08 -6.69
C TYR A 216 1.82 0.19 -5.81
N VAL A 217 2.09 -1.11 -5.88
CA VAL A 217 1.46 -2.14 -5.06
C VAL A 217 2.49 -2.67 -4.05
N THR A 218 2.07 -2.95 -2.83
CA THR A 218 2.92 -3.45 -1.76
C THR A 218 2.18 -4.48 -0.90
N GLY A 219 2.92 -5.43 -0.30
CA GLY A 219 2.34 -6.49 0.52
C GLY A 219 2.64 -7.86 -0.07
N HIS A 220 1.68 -8.78 0.03
CA HIS A 220 1.77 -10.10 -0.58
C HIS A 220 1.94 -9.97 -2.10
N ARG A 221 2.87 -10.74 -2.65
CA ARG A 221 3.22 -10.67 -4.06
C ARG A 221 2.37 -11.62 -4.90
N MET A 222 1.35 -11.07 -5.54
CA MET A 222 0.37 -11.85 -6.31
C MET A 222 0.94 -12.53 -7.56
N ASP A 223 2.12 -12.10 -8.05
CA ASP A 223 2.82 -12.72 -9.18
C ASP A 223 3.74 -13.89 -8.76
N ALA A 224 3.92 -14.09 -7.44
CA ALA A 224 4.69 -15.19 -6.86
C ALA A 224 4.08 -15.66 -5.51
N PRO A 225 2.80 -16.06 -5.45
CA PRO A 225 2.07 -16.20 -4.20
C PRO A 225 2.49 -17.40 -3.33
N GLY A 226 3.15 -18.41 -3.90
CA GLY A 226 3.71 -19.55 -3.15
C GLY A 226 4.99 -19.24 -2.36
N SER A 227 5.42 -17.98 -2.35
CA SER A 227 6.62 -17.54 -1.63
C SER A 227 6.27 -16.77 -0.37
N THR A 228 7.25 -16.45 0.47
CA THR A 228 7.11 -15.55 1.63
C THR A 228 6.64 -14.12 1.27
N GLY A 229 6.29 -13.84 0.01
CA GLY A 229 6.06 -12.50 -0.53
C GLY A 229 7.34 -11.83 -1.01
N TYR A 230 8.50 -12.47 -0.84
CA TYR A 230 9.80 -11.87 -1.07
C TYR A 230 10.75 -12.66 -1.97
N VAL A 231 10.29 -13.66 -2.72
CA VAL A 231 11.20 -14.54 -3.48
C VAL A 231 12.08 -13.80 -4.47
N ASP A 232 11.57 -12.79 -5.17
CA ASP A 232 12.40 -12.01 -6.09
C ASP A 232 13.44 -11.19 -5.34
N PHE A 233 13.11 -10.69 -4.16
CA PHE A 233 14.04 -9.97 -3.32
C PHE A 233 15.12 -10.88 -2.71
N ASP A 234 14.76 -12.11 -2.31
CA ASP A 234 15.74 -13.13 -1.90
C ASP A 234 16.68 -13.51 -3.03
N ALA A 235 16.13 -13.72 -4.23
CA ALA A 235 16.92 -14.03 -5.41
C ALA A 235 17.87 -12.87 -5.77
N GLU A 236 17.41 -11.62 -5.65
CA GLU A 236 18.25 -10.43 -5.87
C GLU A 236 19.40 -10.33 -4.86
N ILE A 237 19.13 -10.54 -3.56
CA ILE A 237 20.18 -10.56 -2.53
C ILE A 237 21.15 -11.73 -2.74
N ALA A 238 20.63 -12.91 -3.07
CA ALA A 238 21.45 -14.09 -3.36
C ALA A 238 22.37 -13.84 -4.57
N ALA A 239 21.83 -13.25 -5.64
CA ALA A 239 22.62 -12.87 -6.82
C ALA A 239 23.69 -11.82 -6.47
N ALA A 240 23.35 -10.83 -5.64
CA ALA A 240 24.31 -9.83 -5.16
C ALA A 240 25.47 -10.47 -4.38
N ASN A 241 25.17 -11.43 -3.51
CA ASN A 241 26.15 -12.16 -2.70
C ASN A 241 26.92 -13.24 -3.47
N ALA A 242 26.46 -13.62 -4.66
CA ALA A 242 27.16 -14.55 -5.55
C ALA A 242 28.25 -13.86 -6.39
N GLN A 243 28.29 -12.52 -6.40
CA GLN A 243 29.36 -11.77 -7.05
C GLN A 243 30.71 -12.05 -6.37
N SER A 244 31.80 -11.95 -7.12
CA SER A 244 33.14 -12.20 -6.60
C SER A 244 33.46 -11.28 -5.43
N GLY A 245 33.72 -11.86 -4.26
CA GLY A 245 34.11 -11.12 -3.07
C GLY A 245 32.97 -10.49 -2.26
N THR A 246 31.69 -10.70 -2.60
CA THR A 246 30.53 -10.14 -1.86
C THR A 246 29.79 -11.16 -0.99
N GLY A 247 30.31 -12.38 -0.85
CA GLY A 247 29.68 -13.43 -0.07
C GLY A 247 29.29 -12.98 1.34
N GLY A 248 27.98 -13.05 1.65
CA GLY A 248 27.41 -12.67 2.95
C GLY A 248 27.34 -11.17 3.23
N ARG A 249 27.63 -10.31 2.25
CA ARG A 249 27.64 -8.85 2.42
C ARG A 249 26.23 -8.28 2.58
N TYR A 250 25.34 -8.61 1.64
CA TYR A 250 24.00 -8.03 1.58
C TYR A 250 22.96 -8.92 2.26
N TYR A 251 22.04 -8.31 2.98
CA TYR A 251 21.00 -9.04 3.72
C TYR A 251 19.72 -8.22 3.87
N ARG A 252 18.65 -8.87 4.31
CA ARG A 252 17.36 -8.22 4.58
C ARG A 252 17.42 -7.45 5.89
N VAL A 253 16.97 -6.20 5.88
CA VAL A 253 16.77 -5.47 7.14
C VAL A 253 15.64 -6.08 7.96
N GLY A 254 15.83 -6.20 9.27
CA GLY A 254 14.90 -6.86 10.19
C GLY A 254 13.59 -6.10 10.46
N ARG A 255 13.44 -4.85 9.97
CA ARG A 255 12.22 -4.04 10.20
C ARG A 255 10.96 -4.60 9.53
N GLY A 256 11.08 -5.60 8.65
CA GLY A 256 9.97 -6.15 7.87
C GLY A 256 9.51 -5.16 6.81
N THR A 257 9.43 -5.58 5.54
CA THR A 257 8.95 -4.72 4.46
C THR A 257 8.06 -5.54 3.54
N GLY A 258 6.88 -5.07 3.19
CA GLY A 258 5.83 -5.80 2.49
C GLY A 258 4.72 -6.16 3.47
N TRP A 259 4.15 -7.35 3.32
CA TRP A 259 3.10 -7.86 4.20
C TRP A 259 3.72 -8.26 5.54
N ILE A 260 3.42 -7.50 6.60
CA ILE A 260 3.94 -7.77 7.94
C ILE A 260 3.08 -8.83 8.61
N GLY A 261 1.75 -8.68 8.51
CA GLY A 261 0.80 -9.63 9.05
C GLY A 261 -0.37 -8.98 9.76
N TRP A 262 -1.23 -9.83 10.29
CA TRP A 262 -2.28 -9.49 11.23
C TRP A 262 -1.71 -9.27 12.63
N GLY A 263 -2.30 -8.31 13.32
CA GLY A 263 -2.03 -8.00 14.72
C GLY A 263 -3.31 -7.83 15.53
N CYS A 264 -3.17 -7.85 16.86
CA CYS A 264 -4.25 -7.59 17.81
C CYS A 264 -3.88 -6.38 18.67
N GLU A 265 -4.78 -5.41 18.81
CA GLU A 265 -4.48 -4.17 19.53
C GLU A 265 -4.18 -4.41 21.01
N SER A 266 -4.96 -5.25 21.70
CA SER A 266 -4.85 -5.40 23.16
C SER A 266 -3.74 -6.35 23.61
N THR A 267 -3.40 -7.37 22.82
CA THR A 267 -2.37 -8.35 23.22
C THR A 267 -0.98 -7.95 22.76
N GLY A 268 -0.87 -6.99 21.83
CA GLY A 268 0.40 -6.61 21.20
C GLY A 268 0.95 -7.67 20.23
N GLU A 269 0.25 -8.80 20.07
CA GLU A 269 0.63 -9.83 19.12
C GLU A 269 0.50 -9.29 17.69
N SER A 270 1.52 -9.51 16.87
CA SER A 270 1.62 -8.99 15.50
C SER A 270 2.37 -9.97 14.60
N GLY A 271 2.47 -9.64 13.32
CA GLY A 271 3.23 -10.45 12.36
C GLY A 271 2.57 -11.79 11.99
N LYS A 272 1.26 -11.94 12.23
CA LYS A 272 0.56 -13.20 11.93
C LYS A 272 0.21 -13.24 10.46
N ARG A 273 0.77 -14.23 9.77
CA ARG A 273 0.69 -14.30 8.32
C ARG A 273 -0.73 -14.50 7.78
N TYR A 274 -1.59 -15.15 8.56
CA TYR A 274 -2.99 -15.44 8.25
C TYR A 274 -3.84 -15.35 9.52
N LEU A 275 -5.16 -15.19 9.36
CA LEU A 275 -6.14 -15.17 10.45
C LEU A 275 -6.49 -16.56 10.95
N GLY A 276 -6.59 -17.53 10.05
CA GLY A 276 -6.91 -18.92 10.35
C GLY A 276 -6.54 -19.83 9.18
N LYS A 277 -6.45 -21.14 9.44
CA LYS A 277 -6.20 -22.12 8.39
C LYS A 277 -7.49 -22.53 7.70
N LYS A 278 -7.43 -22.79 6.39
CA LYS A 278 -8.56 -23.25 5.57
C LYS A 278 -9.06 -24.64 5.98
N ASP A 279 -8.17 -25.49 6.50
CA ASP A 279 -8.51 -26.83 7.00
C ASP A 279 -9.27 -26.82 8.35
N GLY A 280 -9.51 -25.64 8.93
CA GLY A 280 -10.20 -25.47 10.20
C GLY A 280 -9.34 -25.80 11.43
N SER A 281 -8.08 -26.19 11.26
CA SER A 281 -7.15 -26.40 12.36
C SER A 281 -6.70 -25.09 13.01
N ALA A 282 -6.12 -25.18 14.21
CA ALA A 282 -5.58 -24.01 14.89
C ALA A 282 -4.51 -23.32 14.03
N GLY A 283 -4.66 -22.01 13.86
CA GLY A 283 -3.81 -21.15 13.06
C GLY A 283 -4.10 -19.68 13.35
N GLY A 284 -3.16 -18.78 13.04
CA GLY A 284 -3.28 -17.35 13.31
C GLY A 284 -2.61 -16.92 14.62
N PHE A 285 -3.35 -16.18 15.46
CA PHE A 285 -2.87 -15.67 16.74
C PHE A 285 -2.57 -16.81 17.74
N THR A 286 -1.47 -16.70 18.47
CA THR A 286 -1.13 -17.61 19.57
C THR A 286 -2.03 -17.32 20.78
N THR A 287 -2.24 -16.03 21.08
CA THR A 287 -3.24 -15.58 22.04
C THR A 287 -4.40 -14.97 21.27
N PRO A 288 -5.57 -15.63 21.22
CA PRO A 288 -6.69 -15.14 20.44
C PRO A 288 -7.05 -13.69 20.80
N CYS A 289 -7.22 -12.84 19.77
CA CYS A 289 -7.64 -11.47 20.01
C CYS A 289 -9.05 -11.45 20.63
N PRO A 290 -9.26 -10.81 21.79
CA PRO A 290 -10.58 -10.77 22.43
C PRO A 290 -11.54 -9.87 21.66
N SER A 291 -12.85 -10.15 21.70
CA SER A 291 -13.87 -9.34 21.02
C SER A 291 -14.01 -7.90 21.54
N SER A 292 -13.40 -7.58 22.68
CA SER A 292 -13.27 -6.22 23.21
C SER A 292 -12.14 -5.42 22.56
N SER A 293 -11.35 -6.04 21.68
CA SER A 293 -10.25 -5.43 20.95
C SER A 293 -10.49 -5.52 19.44
N ARG A 294 -9.60 -4.92 18.65
CA ARG A 294 -9.61 -5.03 17.19
C ARG A 294 -8.41 -5.83 16.73
N ILE A 295 -8.58 -6.48 15.60
CA ILE A 295 -7.46 -6.95 14.80
C ILE A 295 -7.09 -5.88 13.77
N TYR A 296 -5.84 -5.88 13.32
CA TYR A 296 -5.39 -5.01 12.25
C TYR A 296 -4.50 -5.75 11.25
N ALA A 297 -4.53 -5.33 9.99
CA ALA A 297 -3.56 -5.72 8.97
C ALA A 297 -2.45 -4.65 8.92
N GLU A 298 -1.19 -5.07 8.92
CA GLU A 298 -0.03 -4.16 8.82
C GLU A 298 0.82 -4.43 7.58
N ILE A 299 1.14 -3.35 6.88
CA ILE A 299 1.97 -3.36 5.66
C ILE A 299 3.00 -2.25 5.78
N ILE A 300 4.24 -2.55 5.38
CA ILE A 300 5.33 -1.58 5.30
C ILE A 300 5.81 -1.54 3.84
N ALA A 301 5.69 -0.43 3.14
CA ALA A 301 6.10 -0.35 1.74
C ALA A 301 7.62 -0.48 1.54
N PRO A 302 8.06 -0.93 0.36
CA PRO A 302 9.42 -0.71 -0.09
C PRO A 302 9.76 0.79 -0.13
N GLN A 303 11.03 1.15 0.10
CA GLN A 303 11.48 2.55 0.18
C GLN A 303 12.47 2.94 -0.92
N CYS A 304 12.92 1.97 -1.72
CA CYS A 304 13.88 2.20 -2.79
C CYS A 304 13.14 2.26 -4.11
N TRP A 305 13.20 3.41 -4.76
CA TRP A 305 12.55 3.69 -6.03
C TRP A 305 13.61 3.88 -7.11
N ASP A 306 13.33 3.43 -8.34
CA ASP A 306 14.30 3.48 -9.43
C ASP A 306 14.62 4.90 -9.92
N GLY A 307 13.82 5.90 -9.54
CA GLY A 307 13.99 7.30 -9.93
C GLY A 307 13.56 7.63 -11.36
N VAL A 308 13.09 6.64 -12.13
CA VAL A 308 12.79 6.75 -13.57
C VAL A 308 11.30 6.57 -13.83
N ASN A 309 10.64 5.66 -13.12
CA ASN A 309 9.28 5.24 -13.44
C ASN A 309 8.29 5.64 -12.34
N LEU A 310 7.21 6.36 -12.70
CA LEU A 310 6.10 6.66 -11.78
C LEU A 310 5.07 5.52 -11.68
N TRP A 311 5.19 4.54 -12.56
CA TRP A 311 4.35 3.35 -12.66
C TRP A 311 5.16 2.24 -13.34
N SER A 312 4.82 0.98 -13.07
CA SER A 312 5.36 -0.16 -13.81
C SER A 312 4.28 -1.20 -14.08
N PRO A 313 4.39 -2.02 -15.13
CA PRO A 313 3.55 -3.19 -15.33
C PRO A 313 3.52 -4.07 -14.06
N GLY A 314 2.32 -4.43 -13.61
CA GLY A 314 2.11 -5.20 -12.38
C GLY A 314 2.33 -4.42 -11.07
N GLY A 315 2.75 -3.15 -11.12
CA GLY A 315 2.84 -2.25 -9.97
C GLY A 315 4.05 -2.43 -9.04
N TYR A 316 4.95 -3.39 -9.30
CA TYR A 316 6.07 -3.73 -8.38
C TYR A 316 7.47 -3.37 -8.90
N LYS A 317 7.69 -3.31 -10.23
CA LYS A 317 9.05 -3.40 -10.81
C LYS A 317 9.94 -2.19 -10.54
N HIS A 318 9.35 -1.02 -10.29
CA HIS A 318 10.05 0.24 -10.05
C HIS A 318 10.38 0.49 -8.57
N PHE A 319 10.07 -0.49 -7.70
CA PHE A 319 10.33 -0.44 -6.26
C PHE A 319 11.14 -1.62 -5.77
N ARG A 320 11.96 -1.40 -4.73
CA ARG A 320 12.73 -2.42 -4.00
C ARG A 320 12.70 -2.18 -2.52
N HIS A 321 12.75 -3.30 -1.79
CA HIS A 321 12.90 -3.31 -0.36
C HIS A 321 14.31 -2.81 0.00
N ALA A 322 14.43 -2.16 1.15
CA ALA A 322 15.74 -1.78 1.65
C ALA A 322 16.54 -3.01 2.08
N ILE A 323 17.86 -2.93 1.96
CA ILE A 323 18.79 -3.98 2.41
C ILE A 323 19.79 -3.42 3.43
N GLY A 324 20.50 -4.33 4.09
CA GLY A 324 21.69 -4.02 4.87
C GLY A 324 22.97 -4.44 4.16
N ASP A 325 24.09 -3.85 4.57
CA ASP A 325 25.43 -4.13 4.09
C ASP A 325 26.39 -4.37 5.26
N ASN A 326 26.80 -5.62 5.44
CA ASN A 326 27.69 -6.05 6.52
C ASN A 326 29.10 -5.44 6.45
N ASP A 327 29.54 -5.01 5.27
CA ASP A 327 30.89 -4.42 5.13
C ASP A 327 30.93 -2.99 5.68
N THR A 328 29.84 -2.24 5.54
CA THR A 328 29.74 -0.85 6.01
C THR A 328 28.99 -0.72 7.34
N GLY A 329 28.28 -1.77 7.75
CA GLY A 329 27.31 -1.73 8.85
C GLY A 329 26.06 -0.92 8.52
N ALA A 330 25.92 -0.41 7.29
CA ALA A 330 24.79 0.40 6.89
C ALA A 330 23.52 -0.46 6.80
N GLN A 331 22.43 0.08 7.31
CA GLN A 331 21.07 -0.46 7.13
C GLN A 331 20.27 0.50 6.27
N ASP A 332 19.13 0.01 5.77
CA ASP A 332 18.18 0.78 4.97
C ASP A 332 18.79 1.39 3.69
N ILE A 333 19.77 0.71 3.09
CA ILE A 333 20.36 1.12 1.81
C ILE A 333 19.53 0.60 0.63
N CYS A 334 19.68 1.26 -0.51
CA CYS A 334 19.05 0.86 -1.76
C CYS A 334 20.04 0.16 -2.69
N PRO A 335 19.54 -0.54 -3.73
CA PRO A 335 20.40 -0.98 -4.83
C PRO A 335 21.16 0.20 -5.43
N ASN A 336 22.30 -0.09 -6.06
CA ASN A 336 23.16 0.95 -6.61
C ASN A 336 22.43 1.74 -7.71
N GLY A 337 22.43 3.06 -7.60
CA GLY A 337 21.73 3.95 -8.53
C GLY A 337 20.27 4.23 -8.19
N TRP A 338 19.73 3.62 -7.13
CA TRP A 338 18.32 3.77 -6.74
C TRP A 338 18.16 4.88 -5.70
N TYR A 339 17.00 5.52 -5.71
CA TYR A 339 16.67 6.64 -4.86
C TYR A 339 15.86 6.18 -3.65
N ARG A 340 16.20 6.72 -2.48
CA ARG A 340 15.42 6.49 -1.26
C ARG A 340 14.30 7.51 -1.17
N ILE A 341 13.08 7.05 -0.94
CA ILE A 341 11.88 7.89 -0.70
C ILE A 341 11.25 7.54 0.65
N PRO A 342 10.36 8.40 1.20
CA PRO A 342 9.63 8.10 2.42
C PRO A 342 8.96 6.73 2.38
N GLN A 343 9.10 5.98 3.45
CA GLN A 343 8.48 4.68 3.60
C GLN A 343 7.02 4.84 4.04
N LEU A 344 6.11 4.20 3.31
CA LEU A 344 4.70 4.14 3.68
C LEU A 344 4.47 2.98 4.66
N ILE A 345 3.79 3.21 5.78
CA ILE A 345 3.27 2.14 6.66
C ILE A 345 1.76 2.29 6.73
N LEU A 346 1.04 1.19 6.52
CA LEU A 346 -0.41 1.15 6.59
C LEU A 346 -0.85 0.16 7.67
N LYS A 347 -1.75 0.62 8.54
CA LYS A 347 -2.48 -0.23 9.49
C LYS A 347 -3.99 -0.09 9.25
N ILE A 348 -4.69 -1.20 9.05
CA ILE A 348 -6.13 -1.23 8.76
C ILE A 348 -6.82 -2.02 9.86
N PHE A 349 -7.78 -1.41 10.56
CA PHE A 349 -8.39 -1.96 11.77
C PHE A 349 -9.79 -2.52 11.51
N PHE A 350 -10.11 -3.63 12.19
CA PHE A 350 -11.39 -4.32 12.07
C PHE A 350 -11.90 -4.79 13.44
N THR A 351 -13.14 -4.40 13.75
CA THR A 351 -13.92 -4.97 14.85
C THR A 351 -14.43 -6.35 14.46
N HIS A 352 -14.34 -7.31 15.39
CA HIS A 352 -14.69 -8.72 15.18
C HIS A 352 -15.45 -9.28 16.40
N GLN A 353 -15.99 -10.50 16.30
CA GLN A 353 -16.76 -11.19 17.35
C GLN A 353 -15.96 -12.31 18.04
N GLY A 354 -14.66 -12.08 18.20
CA GLY A 354 -13.71 -13.07 18.73
C GLY A 354 -13.14 -14.02 17.66
N GLU A 355 -12.44 -15.05 18.13
CA GLU A 355 -11.64 -15.95 17.29
C GLU A 355 -12.44 -16.76 16.27
N ALA A 356 -13.57 -17.31 16.70
CA ALA A 356 -14.46 -18.08 15.83
C ALA A 356 -15.01 -17.25 14.65
N ASP A 357 -14.98 -15.92 14.77
CA ASP A 357 -15.37 -15.01 13.71
C ASP A 357 -14.21 -14.74 12.74
N TYR A 358 -13.13 -14.10 13.17
CA TYR A 358 -12.08 -13.65 12.24
C TYR A 358 -11.33 -14.79 11.54
N LYS A 359 -11.28 -16.00 12.12
CA LYS A 359 -10.64 -17.16 11.47
C LYS A 359 -11.34 -17.59 10.18
N THR A 360 -12.60 -17.21 10.02
CA THR A 360 -13.40 -17.52 8.83
C THR A 360 -13.25 -16.50 7.72
N TRP A 361 -12.59 -15.36 7.99
CA TRP A 361 -12.45 -14.28 7.02
C TRP A 361 -11.33 -14.62 6.04
N ARG A 362 -11.69 -14.87 4.79
CA ARG A 362 -10.73 -14.97 3.69
C ARG A 362 -10.58 -13.63 2.99
N LEU A 363 -9.45 -13.30 2.41
CA LEU A 363 -9.36 -12.15 1.52
C LEU A 363 -9.92 -12.53 0.15
N SER A 364 -10.50 -11.55 -0.53
CA SER A 364 -10.94 -11.71 -1.92
C SER A 364 -9.80 -12.11 -2.87
N SER A 365 -8.55 -11.83 -2.47
CA SER A 365 -7.33 -12.21 -3.17
C SER A 365 -6.80 -13.60 -2.79
N ASP A 366 -7.27 -14.26 -1.72
CA ASP A 366 -6.68 -15.54 -1.26
C ASP A 366 -6.90 -16.64 -2.31
N ASP A 367 -8.14 -16.77 -2.80
CA ASP A 367 -8.48 -17.75 -3.85
C ASP A 367 -7.73 -17.44 -5.16
N THR A 368 -7.47 -16.14 -5.39
CA THR A 368 -6.72 -15.67 -6.55
C THR A 368 -5.23 -16.06 -6.41
N ALA A 369 -4.64 -15.85 -5.24
CA ALA A 369 -3.27 -16.25 -4.95
C ALA A 369 -3.09 -17.78 -5.05
N GLU A 370 -4.04 -18.56 -4.54
CA GLU A 370 -4.03 -20.03 -4.55
C GLU A 370 -4.04 -20.59 -5.99
N VAL A 371 -4.89 -20.05 -6.85
CA VAL A 371 -4.89 -20.43 -8.28
C VAL A 371 -3.58 -20.02 -8.96
N ALA A 372 -3.06 -18.81 -8.68
CA ALA A 372 -1.85 -18.29 -9.31
C ALA A 372 -0.57 -19.06 -8.93
N CYS A 373 -0.49 -19.64 -7.74
CA CYS A 373 0.63 -20.50 -7.35
C CYS A 373 0.48 -21.97 -7.81
N GLY A 374 -0.51 -22.28 -8.64
CA GLY A 374 -0.73 -23.64 -9.14
C GLY A 374 -1.40 -24.57 -8.13
N GLY A 375 -2.29 -24.04 -7.28
CA GLY A 375 -3.05 -24.81 -6.30
C GLY A 375 -2.33 -25.02 -4.97
N CYS A 376 -1.36 -24.16 -4.64
CA CYS A 376 -0.79 -24.15 -3.29
C CYS A 376 -1.81 -23.60 -2.29
N THR A 377 -1.77 -24.08 -1.04
CA THR A 377 -2.66 -23.55 -0.01
C THR A 377 -2.27 -22.12 0.36
N ILE A 378 -3.20 -21.19 0.14
CA ILE A 378 -3.15 -19.82 0.67
C ILE A 378 -4.17 -19.73 1.80
N GLU A 379 -3.71 -19.52 3.02
CA GLU A 379 -4.56 -19.53 4.21
C GLU A 379 -5.45 -18.28 4.30
N ASN A 380 -6.48 -18.33 5.16
CA ASN A 380 -7.43 -17.23 5.31
C ASN A 380 -6.71 -15.97 5.80
N GLY A 381 -6.69 -14.91 4.99
CA GLY A 381 -6.01 -13.66 5.34
C GLY A 381 -4.55 -13.56 4.87
N GLU A 382 -4.03 -14.52 4.09
CA GLU A 382 -2.60 -14.58 3.78
C GLU A 382 -2.15 -13.66 2.63
N SER A 383 -3.02 -13.43 1.66
CA SER A 383 -2.68 -12.68 0.44
C SER A 383 -2.81 -11.16 0.56
N PHE A 384 -2.72 -10.62 1.79
CA PHE A 384 -2.98 -9.21 2.04
C PHE A 384 -1.94 -8.31 1.34
N HIS A 385 -2.43 -7.34 0.59
CA HIS A 385 -1.63 -6.29 -0.04
C HIS A 385 -2.41 -4.99 -0.04
N THR A 386 -1.74 -3.91 -0.44
CA THR A 386 -2.37 -2.61 -0.63
C THR A 386 -1.71 -1.88 -1.78
N ASP A 387 -2.49 -0.98 -2.34
CA ASP A 387 -2.15 -0.20 -3.49
C ASP A 387 -2.19 1.27 -3.10
N TRP A 388 -1.28 2.03 -3.65
CA TRP A 388 -1.12 3.44 -3.37
C TRP A 388 -1.05 4.22 -4.68
N PHE A 389 -1.86 5.26 -4.83
CA PHE A 389 -1.81 6.17 -5.97
C PHE A 389 -1.83 7.63 -5.50
N GLY A 390 -0.63 8.22 -5.51
CA GLY A 390 -0.34 9.57 -5.02
C GLY A 390 -1.05 10.69 -5.76
N ALA A 391 -1.92 11.41 -5.06
CA ALA A 391 -2.65 12.57 -5.60
C ALA A 391 -2.91 13.63 -4.51
N TRP A 392 -1.88 13.93 -3.73
CA TRP A 392 -1.86 15.09 -2.84
C TRP A 392 -1.86 16.40 -3.64
N ASP A 393 -2.40 17.46 -3.03
CA ASP A 393 -2.05 18.83 -3.40
C ASP A 393 -0.54 19.02 -3.21
N ASP A 394 0.17 19.51 -4.24
CA ASP A 394 1.63 19.51 -4.27
C ASP A 394 2.24 20.41 -3.19
N ALA A 395 1.64 21.57 -2.93
CA ALA A 395 2.13 22.50 -1.89
C ALA A 395 2.02 21.86 -0.49
N ILE A 396 0.89 21.22 -0.20
CA ILE A 396 0.71 20.51 1.07
C ILE A 396 1.60 19.28 1.16
N PHE A 397 1.77 18.54 0.05
CA PHE A 397 2.63 17.35 0.00
C PHE A 397 4.09 17.69 0.27
N MET A 398 4.59 18.76 -0.35
CA MET A 398 5.94 19.27 -0.11
C MET A 398 6.09 19.74 1.33
N ALA A 399 5.11 20.50 1.86
CA ALA A 399 5.18 21.05 3.21
C ALA A 399 5.41 19.96 4.27
N TRP A 400 4.59 18.91 4.30
CA TRP A 400 4.78 17.89 5.33
C TRP A 400 5.99 16.98 5.02
N GLN A 401 6.34 16.72 3.77
CA GLN A 401 7.56 15.96 3.48
C GLN A 401 8.81 16.71 3.95
N ASP A 402 8.86 18.02 3.74
CA ASP A 402 9.99 18.82 4.17
C ASP A 402 10.07 18.91 5.71
N ASN A 403 8.95 19.27 6.36
CA ASN A 403 8.94 19.51 7.81
C ASN A 403 8.91 18.22 8.64
N CYS A 404 8.16 17.21 8.22
CA CYS A 404 7.96 16.01 9.02
C CYS A 404 9.02 14.94 8.77
N LEU A 405 9.52 14.86 7.54
CA LEU A 405 10.50 13.84 7.16
C LEU A 405 11.91 14.40 6.99
N GLY A 406 12.06 15.72 7.06
CA GLY A 406 13.34 16.38 6.93
C GLY A 406 13.91 16.34 5.51
N VAL A 407 13.05 16.31 4.49
CA VAL A 407 13.52 16.28 3.10
C VAL A 407 14.29 17.57 2.78
N ASN A 408 13.77 18.75 3.13
CA ASN A 408 14.46 20.04 2.94
C ASN A 408 14.49 20.91 4.21
N ALA A 409 14.16 20.34 5.36
CA ALA A 409 14.22 21.01 6.66
C ALA A 409 14.79 20.04 7.70
N THR A 410 14.94 20.50 8.94
CA THR A 410 15.14 19.59 10.07
C THR A 410 13.90 18.70 10.17
N PRO A 411 14.05 17.37 10.32
CA PRO A 411 12.90 16.49 10.49
C PRO A 411 12.28 16.68 11.87
N HIS A 412 10.94 16.67 11.91
CA HIS A 412 10.16 16.75 13.12
C HIS A 412 9.11 15.65 13.18
N GLU A 413 8.77 15.16 14.37
CA GLU A 413 7.63 14.26 14.50
C GLU A 413 6.33 15.03 14.25
N CYS A 414 5.79 14.92 13.03
CA CYS A 414 4.44 15.39 12.76
C CYS A 414 3.48 14.33 13.24
N ASN A 415 2.87 14.62 14.39
CA ASN A 415 1.77 13.87 14.96
C ASN A 415 0.57 13.80 14.00
N TYR A 416 -0.62 13.56 14.52
CA TYR A 416 -1.80 13.40 13.69
C TYR A 416 -2.13 14.67 12.89
N SER A 417 -2.02 14.58 11.57
CA SER A 417 -2.41 15.63 10.61
C SER A 417 -1.65 16.96 10.69
N VAL A 418 -0.56 17.01 11.46
CA VAL A 418 0.37 18.14 11.49
C VAL A 418 1.18 18.14 10.20
N ILE A 419 1.37 19.30 9.59
CA ILE A 419 2.16 19.44 8.36
C ILE A 419 3.34 20.41 8.52
N SER A 420 3.30 21.31 9.51
CA SER A 420 4.41 22.17 9.92
C SER A 420 4.21 22.70 11.35
N ALA A 421 5.16 23.47 11.88
CA ALA A 421 5.06 24.11 13.20
C ALA A 421 3.82 25.02 13.36
N THR A 422 3.28 25.54 12.26
CA THR A 422 2.15 26.48 12.27
C THR A 422 0.93 25.95 11.54
N GLN A 423 0.97 24.76 10.94
CA GLN A 423 -0.10 24.25 10.09
C GLN A 423 -0.47 22.80 10.41
N ARG A 424 -1.78 22.53 10.44
CA ARG A 424 -2.35 21.18 10.44
C ARG A 424 -3.55 21.08 9.50
N LEU A 425 -3.79 19.89 8.99
CA LEU A 425 -5.02 19.56 8.28
C LEU A 425 -6.18 19.49 9.27
N ILE A 426 -7.36 19.97 8.87
CA ILE A 426 -8.55 19.85 9.71
C ILE A 426 -9.05 18.41 9.73
N THR A 427 -9.25 17.93 10.95
CA THR A 427 -9.68 16.56 11.22
C THR A 427 -10.73 16.44 12.31
N ASP A 428 -11.12 17.51 13.00
CA ASP A 428 -11.86 17.43 14.26
C ASP A 428 -12.99 18.47 14.38
N SER A 429 -13.12 19.39 13.42
CA SER A 429 -14.19 20.38 13.35
C SER A 429 -15.14 20.10 12.17
N ALA A 430 -16.24 20.83 12.04
CA ALA A 430 -17.11 20.70 10.86
C ALA A 430 -16.35 21.15 9.60
N ALA A 431 -16.65 20.55 8.45
CA ALA A 431 -16.17 21.12 7.20
C ALA A 431 -16.72 22.54 7.07
N PRO A 432 -15.94 23.52 6.56
CA PRO A 432 -16.41 24.89 6.33
C PRO A 432 -17.66 24.96 5.44
N ASP A 433 -17.94 23.87 4.74
CA ASP A 433 -19.04 23.70 3.81
C ASP A 433 -20.13 22.73 4.26
N GLY A 434 -20.04 22.19 5.49
CA GLY A 434 -21.03 21.28 6.05
C GLY A 434 -21.10 19.88 5.41
N SER A 435 -20.22 19.54 4.46
CA SER A 435 -20.28 18.24 3.74
C SER A 435 -19.96 17.03 4.63
N ARG A 436 -19.43 17.29 5.83
CA ARG A 436 -19.15 16.30 6.88
C ARG A 436 -19.17 17.00 8.24
N THR A 437 -19.86 16.39 9.21
CA THR A 437 -19.92 16.90 10.59
C THR A 437 -19.95 15.71 11.58
N PRO A 438 -18.96 15.58 12.49
CA PRO A 438 -17.63 16.22 12.48
C PRO A 438 -16.68 15.62 11.43
N GLN A 439 -15.60 16.33 11.09
CA GLN A 439 -14.51 15.85 10.21
C GLN A 439 -13.63 14.75 10.84
N GLN A 440 -13.96 14.30 12.05
CA GLN A 440 -13.24 13.21 12.70
C GLN A 440 -13.40 11.96 11.85
N VAL A 441 -12.27 11.48 11.32
CA VAL A 441 -12.15 10.08 10.95
C VAL A 441 -12.56 9.33 12.19
N ASN A 442 -13.73 8.70 12.17
CA ASN A 442 -14.32 8.22 13.38
C ASN A 442 -13.53 6.99 13.86
N LEU A 443 -12.55 7.25 14.73
CA LEU A 443 -11.73 6.22 15.38
C LEU A 443 -12.56 5.37 16.35
N THR A 444 -13.79 5.79 16.65
CA THR A 444 -14.77 5.01 17.41
C THR A 444 -15.67 4.17 16.52
N ASN A 445 -15.52 4.23 15.18
CA ASN A 445 -16.15 3.27 14.30
C ASN A 445 -15.79 1.86 14.79
N ALA A 446 -16.84 1.08 14.95
CA ALA A 446 -16.77 -0.33 15.31
C ALA A 446 -17.89 -0.99 14.51
N TYR A 447 -17.69 -1.12 13.20
CA TYR A 447 -18.70 -1.67 12.31
C TYR A 447 -19.02 -3.10 12.77
N GLY A 448 -17.99 -3.91 13.03
CA GLY A 448 -18.18 -5.29 13.45
C GLY A 448 -18.85 -6.14 12.37
N THR A 449 -19.32 -7.33 12.75
CA THR A 449 -19.80 -8.33 11.77
C THR A 449 -21.12 -8.99 12.16
N THR A 450 -21.87 -8.40 13.10
CA THR A 450 -23.15 -8.94 13.60
C THR A 450 -24.35 -8.45 12.82
N LEU A 451 -24.22 -7.34 12.08
CA LEU A 451 -25.30 -6.72 11.33
C LEU A 451 -24.91 -6.54 9.85
N ALA A 452 -25.83 -6.85 8.94
CA ALA A 452 -25.59 -6.72 7.50
C ALA A 452 -25.30 -5.27 7.09
N ALA A 453 -25.95 -4.30 7.75
CA ALA A 453 -25.74 -2.87 7.50
C ALA A 453 -24.32 -2.38 7.84
N ASN A 454 -23.56 -3.14 8.63
CA ASN A 454 -22.21 -2.79 9.02
C ASN A 454 -21.14 -3.44 8.11
N MET A 455 -21.55 -4.23 7.13
CA MET A 455 -20.66 -4.81 6.13
C MET A 455 -21.11 -4.42 4.73
N TRP A 456 -20.24 -4.61 3.74
CA TRP A 456 -20.61 -4.41 2.35
C TRP A 456 -21.19 -5.70 1.79
N GLU A 457 -22.45 -5.69 1.37
CA GLU A 457 -23.00 -6.80 0.61
C GLU A 457 -22.23 -6.95 -0.71
N ILE A 458 -21.70 -8.15 -0.97
CA ILE A 458 -21.00 -8.45 -2.21
C ILE A 458 -22.05 -8.86 -3.25
N PRO A 459 -22.10 -8.22 -4.42
CA PRO A 459 -23.06 -8.59 -5.47
C PRO A 459 -22.93 -10.06 -5.87
N SER A 460 -24.03 -10.74 -6.19
CA SER A 460 -24.01 -12.15 -6.63
C SER A 460 -23.31 -12.37 -7.98
N SER A 461 -23.25 -11.33 -8.82
CA SER A 461 -22.49 -11.31 -10.07
C SER A 461 -21.01 -10.98 -9.87
N TYR A 462 -20.58 -10.77 -8.63
CA TYR A 462 -19.20 -10.52 -8.27
C TYR A 462 -18.38 -11.80 -8.47
N ASN A 463 -18.01 -12.05 -9.72
CA ASN A 463 -16.87 -12.87 -10.05
C ASN A 463 -15.77 -11.87 -10.42
N GLY A 464 -14.97 -11.45 -9.43
CA GLY A 464 -13.60 -11.01 -9.73
C GLY A 464 -12.93 -12.04 -10.67
N PRO A 465 -11.89 -11.67 -11.42
CA PRO A 465 -11.58 -12.27 -12.72
C PRO A 465 -11.69 -13.80 -12.72
N LYS A 466 -12.55 -14.34 -13.60
CA LYS A 466 -12.75 -15.80 -13.79
C LYS A 466 -11.49 -16.54 -14.25
N THR A 467 -10.42 -15.81 -14.57
CA THR A 467 -9.15 -16.32 -15.09
C THR A 467 -8.02 -15.58 -14.40
N LEU A 468 -7.10 -16.32 -13.79
CA LEU A 468 -5.78 -15.79 -13.52
C LEU A 468 -4.88 -16.00 -14.71
N HIS A 469 -4.10 -14.96 -14.95
CA HIS A 469 -3.25 -14.79 -16.09
C HIS A 469 -1.86 -15.32 -15.73
N SER A 470 -1.36 -16.25 -16.54
CA SER A 470 -0.06 -16.87 -16.34
C SER A 470 1.08 -15.85 -16.48
N ARG A 471 2.18 -16.09 -15.76
CA ARG A 471 3.48 -15.46 -15.97
C ARG A 471 3.77 -15.36 -17.48
N GLY A 472 3.87 -14.13 -17.99
CA GLY A 472 4.67 -13.91 -19.20
C GLY A 472 6.14 -14.24 -18.90
N PRO A 473 6.92 -14.66 -19.90
CA PRO A 473 8.33 -15.01 -19.76
C PRO A 473 9.18 -13.89 -19.16
#